data_AF-A0A6A6PB79-F1
#
_entry.id   AF-A0A6A6PB79-F1
#
_cell.length_a   1.000
_cell.length_b   1.000
_cell.length_c   1.000
_cell.angle_alpha   90.00
_cell.angle_beta   90.00
_cell.angle_gamma   90.00
#
_symmetry.space_group_name_H-M   'P 1'
#
loop_
_entity.id
_entity.type
_entity.pdbx_description
1 polymer ?
#
loop_
_entity_poly.entity_id
_entity_poly.type
_entity_poly.pdbx_seq_one_letter_code
_entity_poly.pdbx_strand_id
1 'polypeptide(L)'
;METSTRSSNLFVKQLAANGMDRSRSHPPRYPLCFLSTRLEQGERNFRPYPPILTSFVKPLIDKRTRDKALDSLRTFLASRHELDELELLKLWKGLFYCVWMSDKVRTQRRLAIELAELVDVLQGDVVLPFLDAFWKTMAREWPGIDVLRMDKFLFLVRQYLAASFRYLAKNDWSNHEAIKAYMDTLAATPLNPTDAKIPNGLRYHVLDIYVDELDKVDADRDSNIPLDSLLRPLKDLEDTSPNKVARGKVKEALGDERLNDWRNKDDSGDEEHGHGEEDSSDEWGGLSD
;
A
#
# COMPACT_ATOMS: atom_id res chain seq x y z
N MET A 1 9.68 -15.52 -18.59
CA MET A 1 8.55 -15.56 -17.64
C MET A 1 8.77 -16.58 -16.48
N GLU A 2 9.96 -16.64 -15.86
CA GLU A 2 10.22 -17.63 -14.77
C GLU A 2 11.11 -17.09 -13.62
N THR A 3 11.37 -15.79 -13.53
CA THR A 3 12.28 -15.22 -12.52
C THR A 3 11.59 -14.83 -11.20
N SER A 4 10.27 -14.56 -11.21
CA SER A 4 9.54 -14.05 -10.04
C SER A 4 9.35 -15.08 -8.91
N THR A 5 9.25 -16.38 -9.23
CA THR A 5 9.00 -17.46 -8.23
C THR A 5 10.26 -17.85 -7.42
N ARG A 6 11.46 -17.46 -7.88
CA ARG A 6 12.73 -17.77 -7.19
C ARG A 6 13.03 -16.81 -6.04
N SER A 7 12.72 -15.52 -6.16
CA SER A 7 12.92 -14.54 -5.09
C SER A 7 12.04 -14.80 -3.87
N SER A 8 10.80 -15.27 -4.07
CA SER A 8 9.89 -15.61 -2.97
C SER A 8 10.44 -16.74 -2.09
N ASN A 9 11.11 -17.73 -2.70
CA ASN A 9 11.69 -18.88 -2.00
C ASN A 9 12.98 -18.56 -1.22
N LEU A 10 13.73 -17.54 -1.64
CA LEU A 10 14.93 -17.06 -0.93
C LEU A 10 14.55 -16.18 0.27
N PHE A 11 13.51 -15.35 0.14
CA PHE A 11 12.99 -14.52 1.23
C PHE A 11 12.45 -15.36 2.41
N VAL A 12 11.71 -16.45 2.11
CA VAL A 12 11.21 -17.39 3.13
C VAL A 12 12.36 -18.11 3.86
N LYS A 13 13.45 -18.43 3.15
CA LYS A 13 14.64 -19.07 3.74
C LYS A 13 15.47 -18.12 4.60
N GLN A 14 15.57 -16.85 4.21
CA GLN A 14 16.33 -15.84 4.95
C GLN A 14 15.64 -15.43 6.27
N LEU A 15 14.30 -15.40 6.29
CA LEU A 15 13.52 -15.15 7.51
C LEU A 15 13.65 -16.27 8.55
N ALA A 16 13.96 -17.50 8.13
CA ALA A 16 14.20 -18.63 9.03
C ALA A 16 15.58 -18.60 9.72
N ALA A 17 16.53 -17.81 9.21
CA ALA A 17 17.94 -17.86 9.66
C ALA A 17 18.29 -16.87 10.79
N ASN A 18 17.52 -15.79 11.00
CA ASN A 18 17.94 -14.68 11.86
C ASN A 18 17.14 -14.50 13.17
N GLY A 19 16.51 -15.56 13.69
CA GLY A 19 15.75 -15.44 14.94
C GLY A 19 15.39 -16.78 15.55
N MET A 20 16.38 -17.51 16.07
CA MET A 20 16.14 -18.71 16.86
C MET A 20 16.93 -18.66 18.17
N ASP A 21 16.49 -17.80 19.09
CA ASP A 21 16.65 -18.10 20.52
C ASP A 21 15.59 -19.15 20.87
N ARG A 22 16.05 -20.39 21.03
CA ARG A 22 15.25 -21.52 21.47
C ARG A 22 15.22 -21.55 23.00
N SER A 23 14.43 -20.68 23.61
CA SER A 23 14.05 -20.86 25.02
C SER A 23 12.62 -20.37 25.31
N ARG A 24 11.69 -21.34 25.29
CA ARG A 24 10.40 -21.38 26.01
C ARG A 24 9.52 -20.11 26.03
N SER A 25 8.56 -20.05 25.11
CA SER A 25 7.14 -19.82 25.45
C SER A 25 6.27 -20.26 24.28
N HIS A 26 5.38 -21.24 24.49
CA HIS A 26 4.38 -21.59 23.49
C HIS A 26 3.45 -20.39 23.25
N PRO A 27 3.20 -19.97 22.01
CA PRO A 27 2.11 -19.02 21.75
C PRO A 27 0.76 -19.73 21.97
N PRO A 28 -0.26 -19.04 22.50
CA PRO A 28 -1.54 -19.68 22.80
C PRO A 28 -2.20 -20.15 21.50
N ARG A 29 -2.62 -21.41 21.48
CA ARG A 29 -3.52 -21.93 20.45
C ARG A 29 -4.85 -21.18 20.61
N TYR A 30 -5.29 -20.47 19.58
CA TYR A 30 -6.60 -19.82 19.57
C TYR A 30 -7.64 -20.74 18.91
N PRO A 31 -8.42 -21.52 19.67
CA PRO A 31 -9.55 -22.26 19.11
C PRO A 31 -10.65 -21.28 18.68
N LEU A 32 -11.44 -21.66 17.67
CA LEU A 32 -12.55 -20.88 17.07
C LEU A 32 -13.53 -20.25 18.08
N CYS A 33 -13.64 -20.81 19.29
CA CYS A 33 -14.48 -20.28 20.37
C CYS A 33 -13.91 -18.98 20.98
N PHE A 34 -12.59 -18.77 20.97
CA PHE A 34 -11.95 -17.61 21.58
C PHE A 34 -12.17 -16.28 20.83
N LEU A 35 -12.50 -16.30 19.53
CA LEU A 35 -12.80 -15.06 18.78
C LEU A 35 -14.20 -14.52 19.11
N SER A 36 -15.18 -15.39 19.40
CA SER A 36 -16.48 -14.95 19.91
C SER A 36 -16.34 -14.41 21.34
N THR A 37 -15.59 -15.12 22.20
CA THR A 37 -15.45 -14.74 23.61
C THR A 37 -14.53 -13.54 23.83
N ARG A 38 -13.51 -13.29 22.99
CA ARG A 38 -12.62 -12.12 23.12
C ARG A 38 -13.18 -10.84 22.47
N LEU A 39 -14.19 -10.96 21.61
CA LEU A 39 -15.04 -9.82 21.22
C LEU A 39 -16.03 -9.46 22.34
N GLU A 40 -16.39 -10.41 23.20
CA GLU A 40 -17.36 -10.24 24.29
C GLU A 40 -16.71 -9.99 25.68
N GLN A 41 -15.43 -10.34 25.89
CA GLN A 41 -14.74 -10.21 27.17
C GLN A 41 -13.41 -9.47 27.06
N GLY A 42 -13.49 -8.14 27.19
CA GLY A 42 -12.65 -7.37 28.12
C GLY A 42 -11.14 -7.26 27.87
N GLU A 43 -10.72 -6.56 26.83
CA GLU A 43 -9.56 -5.67 26.92
C GLU A 43 -10.08 -4.26 27.27
N ARG A 44 -9.60 -3.70 28.38
CA ARG A 44 -10.23 -2.66 29.22
C ARG A 44 -10.54 -1.29 28.58
N ASN A 45 -10.52 -1.12 27.26
CA ASN A 45 -10.83 0.14 26.58
C ASN A 45 -11.50 0.00 25.20
N PHE A 46 -12.26 -1.08 24.93
CA PHE A 46 -13.03 -1.17 23.69
C PHE A 46 -14.43 -0.58 23.89
N ARG A 47 -14.69 0.62 23.33
CA ARG A 47 -16.08 1.08 23.13
C ARG A 47 -16.78 0.09 22.19
N PRO A 48 -18.04 -0.32 22.46
CA PRO A 48 -18.77 -1.22 21.59
C PRO A 48 -18.73 -0.72 20.14
N TYR A 49 -18.67 -1.65 19.19
CA TYR A 49 -18.77 -1.32 17.78
C TYR A 49 -20.07 -0.53 17.53
N PRO A 50 -20.05 0.56 16.75
CA PRO A 50 -21.29 1.19 16.35
C PRO A 50 -22.15 0.15 15.61
N PRO A 51 -23.49 0.14 15.80
CA PRO A 51 -24.37 -0.93 15.31
C PRO A 51 -24.22 -1.23 13.81
N ILE A 52 -23.81 -0.21 13.04
CA ILE A 52 -23.65 -0.27 11.60
C ILE A 52 -22.46 -1.12 11.14
N LEU A 53 -21.38 -1.26 11.92
CA LEU A 53 -20.22 -2.08 11.54
C LEU A 53 -20.36 -3.53 12.00
N THR A 54 -21.12 -3.77 13.07
CA THR A 54 -21.42 -5.13 13.55
C THR A 54 -22.24 -5.96 12.58
N SER A 55 -23.11 -5.33 11.78
CA SER A 55 -23.92 -6.04 10.77
C SER A 55 -23.08 -6.54 9.59
N PHE A 56 -21.96 -5.88 9.24
CA PHE A 56 -21.11 -6.27 8.12
C PHE A 56 -19.96 -7.21 8.53
N VAL A 57 -19.31 -6.96 9.67
CA VAL A 57 -18.08 -7.70 10.04
C VAL A 57 -18.36 -9.17 10.32
N LYS A 58 -19.47 -9.51 10.99
CA LYS A 58 -19.78 -10.91 11.34
C LYS A 58 -20.08 -11.77 10.09
N PRO A 59 -20.90 -11.32 9.11
CA PRO A 59 -21.12 -12.07 7.87
C PRO A 59 -19.92 -12.15 6.92
N LEU A 60 -18.96 -11.22 6.99
CA LEU A 60 -17.74 -11.27 6.19
C LEU A 60 -16.85 -12.47 6.54
N ILE A 61 -16.94 -12.96 7.78
CA ILE A 61 -16.12 -14.06 8.28
C ILE A 61 -16.68 -15.42 7.82
N ASP A 62 -18.00 -15.55 7.63
CA ASP A 62 -18.62 -16.78 7.15
C ASP A 62 -18.57 -16.87 5.62
N LYS A 63 -17.91 -17.92 5.12
CA LYS A 63 -17.78 -18.24 3.70
C LYS A 63 -19.12 -18.23 2.95
N ARG A 64 -20.23 -18.63 3.58
CA ARG A 64 -21.54 -18.70 2.91
C ARG A 64 -22.17 -17.33 2.68
N THR A 65 -21.85 -16.36 3.53
CA THR A 65 -22.44 -15.02 3.52
C THR A 65 -21.47 -13.95 3.05
N ARG A 66 -20.17 -14.25 2.97
CA ARG A 66 -19.12 -13.30 2.65
C ARG A 66 -19.37 -12.54 1.36
N ASP A 67 -19.72 -13.23 0.27
CA ASP A 67 -19.87 -12.58 -1.04
C ASP A 67 -21.00 -11.53 -0.98
N LYS A 68 -22.15 -11.86 -0.38
CA LYS A 68 -23.25 -10.90 -0.14
C LYS A 68 -22.85 -9.76 0.80
N ALA A 69 -22.04 -10.06 1.81
CA ALA A 69 -21.56 -9.07 2.76
C ALA A 69 -20.57 -8.08 2.12
N LEU A 70 -19.71 -8.55 1.21
CA LEU A 70 -18.80 -7.72 0.42
C LEU A 70 -19.58 -6.82 -0.54
N ASP A 71 -20.62 -7.34 -1.21
CA ASP A 71 -21.47 -6.51 -2.08
C ASP A 71 -22.20 -5.43 -1.28
N SER A 72 -22.73 -5.79 -0.11
CA SER A 72 -23.36 -4.82 0.79
C SER A 72 -22.36 -3.77 1.30
N LEU A 73 -21.12 -4.18 1.58
CA LEU A 73 -20.04 -3.29 1.98
C LEU A 73 -19.67 -2.33 0.84
N ARG A 74 -19.57 -2.82 -0.40
CA ARG A 74 -19.31 -1.98 -1.58
C ARG A 74 -20.37 -0.89 -1.72
N THR A 75 -21.66 -1.26 -1.65
CA THR A 75 -22.76 -0.29 -1.72
C THR A 75 -22.71 0.71 -0.56
N PHE A 76 -22.43 0.24 0.66
CA PHE A 76 -22.30 1.09 1.82
C PHE A 76 -21.17 2.11 1.64
N LEU A 77 -19.97 1.66 1.26
CA LEU A 77 -18.78 2.49 1.09
C LEU A 77 -18.92 3.49 -0.07
N ALA A 78 -19.56 3.10 -1.18
CA ALA A 78 -19.76 3.97 -2.33
C ALA A 78 -20.65 5.20 -2.05
N SER A 79 -21.50 5.13 -1.02
CA SER A 79 -22.44 6.20 -0.64
C SER A 79 -21.94 7.12 0.48
N ARG A 80 -20.73 6.89 1.02
CA ARG A 80 -20.18 7.63 2.15
C ARG A 80 -19.11 8.60 1.69
N HIS A 81 -19.25 9.87 2.07
CA HIS A 81 -18.26 10.92 1.81
C HIS A 81 -17.33 11.19 3.00
N GLU A 82 -17.69 10.69 4.18
CA GLU A 82 -16.89 10.81 5.40
C GLU A 82 -17.04 9.55 6.23
N LEU A 83 -15.94 9.05 6.79
CA LEU A 83 -15.89 7.95 7.75
C LEU A 83 -14.85 8.27 8.81
N ASP A 84 -15.21 8.05 10.07
CA ASP A 84 -14.29 8.25 11.18
C ASP A 84 -13.13 7.24 11.15
N GLU A 85 -11.95 7.65 11.61
CA GLU A 85 -10.77 6.80 11.64
C GLU A 85 -11.04 5.51 12.44
N LEU A 86 -11.74 5.60 13.57
CA LEU A 86 -12.07 4.42 14.38
C LEU A 86 -13.02 3.48 13.66
N GLU A 87 -13.93 3.99 12.84
CA GLU A 87 -14.83 3.17 12.02
C GLU A 87 -14.06 2.42 10.94
N LEU A 88 -13.14 3.11 10.26
CA LEU A 88 -12.25 2.51 9.26
C LEU A 88 -11.33 1.45 9.87
N LEU A 89 -10.74 1.70 11.05
CA LEU A 89 -9.91 0.72 11.76
C LEU A 89 -10.71 -0.50 12.22
N LYS A 90 -11.97 -0.31 12.64
CA LYS A 90 -12.88 -1.40 13.00
C LYS A 90 -13.27 -2.23 11.77
N LEU A 91 -13.58 -1.57 10.66
CA LEU A 91 -13.86 -2.22 9.39
C LEU A 91 -12.67 -3.06 8.93
N TRP A 92 -11.48 -2.46 8.92
CA TRP A 92 -10.25 -3.12 8.50
C TRP A 92 -9.87 -4.31 9.37
N LYS A 93 -10.11 -4.25 10.69
CA LYS A 93 -9.99 -5.41 11.55
C LYS A 93 -10.91 -6.56 11.11
N GLY A 94 -12.15 -6.25 10.70
CA GLY A 94 -13.08 -7.23 10.15
C GLY A 94 -12.60 -7.84 8.82
N LEU A 95 -12.12 -7.00 7.90
CA LEU A 95 -11.57 -7.43 6.60
C LEU A 95 -10.31 -8.30 6.77
N PHE A 96 -9.44 -7.95 7.72
CA PHE A 96 -8.27 -8.74 8.06
C PHE A 96 -8.67 -10.16 8.48
N TYR A 97 -9.65 -10.31 9.37
CA TYR A 97 -10.10 -11.64 9.80
C TYR A 97 -10.88 -12.39 8.71
N CYS A 98 -11.55 -11.69 7.79
CA CYS A 98 -12.12 -12.30 6.59
C CYS A 98 -11.04 -12.99 5.71
N VAL A 99 -9.90 -12.33 5.52
CA VAL A 99 -8.73 -12.93 4.84
C VAL A 99 -8.12 -14.04 5.70
N TRP A 100 -7.99 -13.83 7.01
CA TRP A 100 -7.44 -14.81 7.95
C TRP A 100 -8.16 -16.15 7.89
N MET A 101 -9.49 -16.14 7.80
CA MET A 101 -10.34 -17.33 7.81
C MET A 101 -10.51 -17.98 6.42
N SER A 102 -9.89 -17.40 5.38
CA SER A 102 -9.89 -17.97 4.04
C SER A 102 -8.76 -18.98 3.86
N ASP A 103 -9.12 -20.26 3.69
CA ASP A 103 -8.14 -21.36 3.59
C ASP A 103 -7.81 -21.80 2.15
N LYS A 104 -8.76 -21.67 1.22
CA LYS A 104 -8.54 -22.13 -0.17
C LYS A 104 -7.73 -21.09 -0.94
N VAL A 105 -6.59 -21.48 -1.51
CA VAL A 105 -5.68 -20.58 -2.27
C VAL A 105 -6.40 -19.74 -3.32
N ARG A 106 -7.29 -20.37 -4.12
CA ARG A 106 -8.10 -19.64 -5.13
C ARG A 106 -8.99 -18.58 -4.48
N THR A 107 -9.59 -18.89 -3.34
CA THR A 107 -10.44 -17.97 -2.58
C THR A 107 -9.61 -16.85 -1.96
N GLN A 108 -8.43 -17.15 -1.41
CA GLN A 108 -7.52 -16.14 -0.84
C GLN A 108 -7.11 -15.11 -1.90
N ARG A 109 -6.69 -15.56 -3.08
CA ARG A 109 -6.30 -14.66 -4.18
C ARG A 109 -7.47 -13.80 -4.65
N ARG A 110 -8.61 -14.42 -4.93
CA ARG A 110 -9.80 -13.70 -5.37
C ARG A 110 -10.24 -12.66 -4.34
N LEU A 111 -10.29 -13.04 -3.06
CA LEU A 111 -10.66 -12.14 -1.99
C LEU A 111 -9.71 -10.94 -1.88
N ALA A 112 -8.38 -11.15 -1.97
CA ALA A 112 -7.43 -10.04 -1.91
C ALA A 112 -7.60 -9.05 -3.07
N ILE A 113 -7.93 -9.54 -4.27
CA ILE A 113 -8.26 -8.69 -5.43
C ILE A 113 -9.57 -7.94 -5.18
N GLU A 114 -10.64 -8.63 -4.81
CA GLU A 114 -11.97 -8.06 -4.53
C GLU A 114 -11.93 -6.98 -3.44
N LEU A 115 -11.06 -7.15 -2.42
CA LEU A 115 -10.84 -6.15 -1.37
C LEU A 115 -10.08 -4.94 -1.91
N ALA A 116 -9.01 -5.14 -2.68
CA ALA A 116 -8.25 -4.03 -3.25
C ALA A 116 -9.08 -3.20 -4.24
N GLU A 117 -10.02 -3.82 -4.97
CA GLU A 117 -11.00 -3.13 -5.82
C GLU A 117 -11.95 -2.21 -5.03
N LEU A 118 -12.05 -2.34 -3.69
CA LEU A 118 -12.81 -1.39 -2.88
C LEU A 118 -12.26 0.04 -3.01
N VAL A 119 -10.95 0.19 -3.22
CA VAL A 119 -10.31 1.50 -3.44
C VAL A 119 -10.90 2.20 -4.67
N ASP A 120 -11.33 1.44 -5.67
CA ASP A 120 -11.84 1.99 -6.93
C ASP A 120 -13.29 2.49 -6.86
N VAL A 121 -14.06 2.02 -5.87
CA VAL A 121 -15.48 2.36 -5.69
C VAL A 121 -15.74 3.38 -4.57
N LEU A 122 -14.73 3.68 -3.77
CA LEU A 122 -14.82 4.66 -2.68
C LEU A 122 -14.90 6.10 -3.22
N GLN A 123 -15.58 6.96 -2.45
CA GLN A 123 -15.54 8.41 -2.69
C GLN A 123 -14.12 8.94 -2.42
N GLY A 124 -13.69 9.94 -3.19
CA GLY A 124 -12.31 10.46 -3.15
C GLY A 124 -11.81 10.80 -1.74
N ASP A 125 -12.64 11.50 -0.96
CA ASP A 125 -12.31 11.95 0.40
C ASP A 125 -12.08 10.79 1.39
N VAL A 126 -12.62 9.60 1.09
CA VAL A 126 -12.56 8.42 1.97
C VAL A 126 -11.41 7.48 1.59
N VAL A 127 -10.88 7.58 0.36
CA VAL A 127 -9.84 6.65 -0.15
C VAL A 127 -8.57 6.71 0.71
N LEU A 128 -8.04 7.90 0.94
CA LEU A 128 -6.78 8.04 1.69
C LEU A 128 -6.92 7.63 3.17
N PRO A 129 -7.97 8.03 3.92
CA PRO A 129 -8.23 7.49 5.25
C PRO A 129 -8.40 5.96 5.26
N PHE A 130 -9.06 5.39 4.25
CA PHE A 130 -9.24 3.95 4.14
C PHE A 130 -7.91 3.21 3.92
N LEU A 131 -7.00 3.76 3.11
CA LEU A 131 -5.66 3.22 2.89
C LEU A 131 -4.76 3.39 4.12
N ASP A 132 -4.86 4.50 4.84
CA ASP A 132 -4.14 4.70 6.10
C ASP A 132 -4.57 3.67 7.17
N ALA A 133 -5.88 3.46 7.32
CA ALA A 133 -6.42 2.44 8.22
C ALA A 133 -5.99 1.01 7.83
N PHE A 134 -5.82 0.72 6.52
CA PHE A 134 -5.24 -0.53 6.04
C PHE A 134 -3.81 -0.72 6.56
N TRP A 135 -2.93 0.25 6.33
CA TRP A 135 -1.53 0.16 6.72
C TRP A 135 -1.37 0.05 8.23
N LYS A 136 -2.12 0.84 9.01
CA LYS A 136 -2.16 0.75 10.48
C LYS A 136 -2.60 -0.64 10.95
N THR A 137 -3.62 -1.22 10.32
CA THR A 137 -4.10 -2.57 10.65
C THR A 137 -3.06 -3.62 10.31
N MET A 138 -2.44 -3.55 9.12
CA MET A 138 -1.41 -4.49 8.72
C MET A 138 -0.19 -4.41 9.65
N ALA A 139 0.30 -3.22 9.98
CA ALA A 139 1.42 -3.04 10.90
C ALA A 139 1.13 -3.62 12.29
N ARG A 140 -0.08 -3.40 12.83
CA ARG A 140 -0.49 -3.93 14.15
C ARG A 140 -0.57 -5.44 14.18
N GLU A 141 -1.17 -6.06 13.16
CA GLU A 141 -1.45 -7.51 13.16
C GLU A 141 -0.28 -8.35 12.62
N TRP A 142 0.66 -7.75 11.86
CA TRP A 142 1.76 -8.47 11.21
C TRP A 142 2.54 -9.43 12.12
N PRO A 143 2.95 -9.04 13.34
CA PRO A 143 3.71 -9.94 14.21
C PRO A 143 2.91 -11.18 14.66
N GLY A 144 1.57 -11.10 14.61
CA GLY A 144 0.68 -12.20 14.94
C GLY A 144 0.43 -13.18 13.80
N ILE A 145 0.87 -12.88 12.57
CA ILE A 145 0.69 -13.75 11.40
C ILE A 145 1.75 -14.86 11.45
N ASP A 146 1.30 -16.11 11.58
CA ASP A 146 2.21 -17.25 11.49
C ASP A 146 2.60 -17.54 10.02
N VAL A 147 3.72 -18.25 9.87
CA VAL A 147 4.34 -18.55 8.57
C VAL A 147 3.36 -19.21 7.58
N LEU A 148 2.47 -20.09 8.05
CA LEU A 148 1.52 -20.80 7.18
C LEU A 148 0.43 -19.88 6.59
N ARG A 149 0.25 -18.69 7.17
CA ARG A 149 -0.73 -17.69 6.72
C ARG A 149 -0.08 -16.52 6.01
N MET A 150 1.24 -16.41 6.03
CA MET A 150 1.96 -15.23 5.56
C MET A 150 1.70 -14.92 4.08
N ASP A 151 1.73 -15.93 3.20
CA ASP A 151 1.63 -15.74 1.74
C ASP A 151 0.41 -14.94 1.28
N LYS A 152 -0.77 -15.19 1.87
CA LYS A 152 -1.99 -14.46 1.49
C LYS A 152 -1.98 -13.01 1.97
N PHE A 153 -1.29 -12.70 3.07
CA PHE A 153 -1.15 -11.34 3.57
C PHE A 153 -0.07 -10.58 2.80
N LEU A 154 1.02 -11.23 2.38
CA LEU A 154 1.98 -10.67 1.43
C LEU A 154 1.28 -10.32 0.12
N PHE A 155 0.43 -11.21 -0.40
CA PHE A 155 -0.36 -10.94 -1.60
C PHE A 155 -1.35 -9.79 -1.38
N LEU A 156 -2.04 -9.74 -0.24
CA LEU A 156 -2.95 -8.64 0.10
C LEU A 156 -2.23 -7.27 0.08
N VAL A 157 -1.05 -7.16 0.72
CA VAL A 157 -0.25 -5.93 0.70
C VAL A 157 0.12 -5.52 -0.72
N ARG A 158 0.50 -6.48 -1.56
CA ARG A 158 0.80 -6.22 -2.97
C ARG A 158 -0.41 -5.64 -3.71
N GLN A 159 -1.59 -6.22 -3.53
CA GLN A 159 -2.80 -5.74 -4.19
C GLN A 159 -3.19 -4.32 -3.73
N TYR A 160 -3.01 -4.01 -2.45
CA TYR A 160 -3.33 -2.68 -1.91
C TYR A 160 -2.33 -1.61 -2.31
N LEU A 161 -1.03 -1.93 -2.38
CA LEU A 161 -0.04 -1.01 -2.91
C LEU A 161 -0.35 -0.69 -4.40
N ALA A 162 -0.62 -1.72 -5.19
CA ALA A 162 -1.00 -1.56 -6.60
C ALA A 162 -2.28 -0.74 -6.77
N ALA A 163 -3.31 -1.00 -5.96
CA ALA A 163 -4.56 -0.24 -6.00
C ALA A 163 -4.35 1.24 -5.62
N SER A 164 -3.45 1.51 -4.69
CA SER A 164 -3.11 2.88 -4.29
C SER A 164 -2.42 3.64 -5.41
N PHE A 165 -1.44 3.03 -6.09
CA PHE A 165 -0.81 3.66 -7.26
C PHE A 165 -1.79 3.87 -8.42
N ARG A 166 -2.64 2.87 -8.72
CA ARG A 166 -3.71 3.04 -9.72
C ARG A 166 -4.63 4.20 -9.38
N TYR A 167 -5.02 4.34 -8.10
CA TYR A 167 -5.85 5.46 -7.66
C TYR A 167 -5.17 6.82 -7.88
N LEU A 168 -3.89 6.95 -7.52
CA LEU A 168 -3.13 8.19 -7.72
C LEU A 168 -2.91 8.52 -9.20
N ALA A 169 -2.79 7.50 -10.06
CA ALA A 169 -2.61 7.66 -11.49
C ALA A 169 -3.89 7.99 -12.27
N LYS A 170 -5.10 7.92 -11.65
CA LYS A 170 -6.39 8.09 -12.35
C LYS A 170 -6.50 9.39 -13.15
N ASN A 171 -5.83 10.46 -12.70
CA ASN A 171 -5.80 11.76 -13.36
C ASN A 171 -4.37 12.14 -13.76
N ASP A 172 -3.62 11.18 -14.31
CA ASP A 172 -2.22 11.36 -14.74
C ASP A 172 -1.36 12.05 -13.67
N TRP A 173 -1.48 11.57 -12.43
CA TRP A 173 -0.70 12.05 -11.28
C TRP A 173 -0.86 13.54 -10.93
N SER A 174 -1.86 14.23 -11.49
CA SER A 174 -2.11 15.66 -11.28
C SER A 174 -2.48 16.05 -9.84
N ASN A 175 -3.01 15.12 -9.05
CA ASN A 175 -3.39 15.40 -7.66
C ASN A 175 -2.19 15.24 -6.71
N HIS A 176 -1.32 16.24 -6.70
CA HIS A 176 -0.11 16.25 -5.87
C HIS A 176 -0.42 16.21 -4.36
N GLU A 177 -1.56 16.77 -3.93
CA GLU A 177 -1.98 16.71 -2.52
C GLU A 177 -2.28 15.27 -2.09
N ALA A 178 -3.01 14.51 -2.93
CA ALA A 178 -3.32 13.11 -2.66
C ALA A 178 -2.05 12.24 -2.69
N ILE A 179 -1.13 12.51 -3.63
CA ILE A 179 0.17 11.83 -3.69
C ILE A 179 0.95 12.10 -2.41
N LYS A 180 1.10 13.36 -2.02
CA LYS A 180 1.81 13.74 -0.79
C LYS A 180 1.19 13.07 0.43
N ALA A 181 -0.13 13.14 0.57
CA ALA A 181 -0.84 12.54 1.69
C ALA A 181 -0.66 11.01 1.74
N TYR A 182 -0.72 10.32 0.61
CA TYR A 182 -0.46 8.88 0.57
C TYR A 182 1.01 8.53 0.87
N MET A 183 1.97 9.33 0.38
CA MET A 183 3.38 9.17 0.71
C MET A 183 3.66 9.44 2.20
N ASP A 184 2.97 10.41 2.80
CA ASP A 184 2.99 10.66 4.25
C ASP A 184 2.45 9.42 5.01
N THR A 185 1.38 8.78 4.54
CA THR A 185 0.86 7.51 5.10
C THR A 185 1.90 6.38 5.04
N LEU A 186 2.58 6.20 3.90
CA LEU A 186 3.63 5.20 3.75
C LEU A 186 4.82 5.47 4.69
N ALA A 187 5.27 6.73 4.76
CA ALA A 187 6.36 7.15 5.64
C ALA A 187 5.98 7.01 7.13
N ALA A 188 4.73 7.27 7.50
CA ALA A 188 4.26 7.17 8.87
C ALA A 188 4.16 5.71 9.35
N THR A 189 3.76 4.79 8.47
CA THR A 189 3.46 3.40 8.84
C THR A 189 4.44 2.38 8.25
N PRO A 190 4.24 1.81 7.03
CA PRO A 190 5.07 0.68 6.58
C PRO A 190 6.55 1.02 6.37
N LEU A 191 6.87 2.26 6.02
CA LEU A 191 8.23 2.73 5.73
C LEU A 191 8.78 3.66 6.82
N ASN A 192 8.17 3.65 8.00
CA ASN A 192 8.68 4.45 9.12
C ASN A 192 10.11 4.01 9.49
N PRO A 193 11.08 4.94 9.65
CA PRO A 193 12.47 4.58 9.90
C PRO A 193 12.76 4.17 11.35
N THR A 194 12.03 4.69 12.31
CA THR A 194 12.43 4.68 13.74
C THR A 194 11.43 3.98 14.65
N ASP A 195 10.15 3.90 14.28
CA ASP A 195 9.14 3.27 15.11
C ASP A 195 9.35 1.75 15.18
N ALA A 196 9.76 1.28 16.37
CA ALA A 196 9.97 -0.12 16.66
C ALA A 196 8.67 -0.95 16.64
N LYS A 197 7.49 -0.33 16.72
CA LYS A 197 6.20 -1.01 16.57
C LYS A 197 5.96 -1.44 15.13
N ILE A 198 6.60 -0.79 14.16
CA ILE A 198 6.48 -1.15 12.75
C ILE A 198 7.36 -2.36 12.46
N PRO A 199 6.76 -3.51 12.08
CA PRO A 199 7.50 -4.74 11.90
C PRO A 199 8.38 -4.68 10.65
N ASN A 200 9.66 -5.04 10.80
CA ASN A 200 10.63 -5.10 9.71
C ASN A 200 10.15 -5.96 8.53
N GLY A 201 9.43 -7.06 8.79
CA GLY A 201 8.90 -7.93 7.72
C GLY A 201 7.92 -7.22 6.79
N LEU A 202 7.07 -6.34 7.32
CA LEU A 202 6.17 -5.52 6.51
C LEU A 202 6.98 -4.51 5.68
N ARG A 203 7.90 -3.80 6.32
CA ARG A 203 8.79 -2.82 5.67
C ARG A 203 9.54 -3.45 4.49
N TYR A 204 10.17 -4.58 4.71
CA TYR A 204 10.93 -5.28 3.68
C TYR A 204 10.06 -5.74 2.54
N HIS A 205 8.87 -6.28 2.83
CA HIS A 205 7.94 -6.69 1.78
C HIS A 205 7.48 -5.51 0.94
N VAL A 206 7.18 -4.36 1.55
CA VAL A 206 6.80 -3.15 0.78
C VAL A 206 7.95 -2.68 -0.12
N LEU A 207 9.19 -2.67 0.38
CA LEU A 207 10.36 -2.32 -0.43
C LEU A 207 10.56 -3.27 -1.61
N ASP A 208 10.42 -4.58 -1.37
CA ASP A 208 10.64 -5.63 -2.38
C ASP A 208 9.62 -5.57 -3.53
N ILE A 209 8.47 -4.94 -3.33
CA ILE A 209 7.39 -4.86 -4.33
C ILE A 209 7.13 -3.44 -4.83
N TYR A 210 7.82 -2.42 -4.30
CA TYR A 210 7.49 -1.03 -4.56
C TYR A 210 7.60 -0.68 -6.05
N VAL A 211 8.78 -0.91 -6.62
CA VAL A 211 9.07 -0.62 -8.03
C VAL A 211 8.22 -1.52 -8.94
N ASP A 212 8.04 -2.80 -8.58
CA ASP A 212 7.19 -3.74 -9.32
C ASP A 212 5.75 -3.25 -9.49
N GLU A 213 5.14 -2.70 -8.45
CA GLU A 213 3.76 -2.23 -8.53
C GLU A 213 3.66 -0.85 -9.17
N LEU A 214 4.68 0.01 -9.03
CA LEU A 214 4.72 1.30 -9.72
C LEU A 214 4.86 1.10 -11.24
N ASP A 215 5.77 0.22 -11.67
CA ASP A 215 6.04 -0.15 -13.07
C ASP A 215 4.81 -0.68 -13.79
N LYS A 216 3.92 -1.39 -13.10
CA LYS A 216 2.66 -1.88 -13.70
C LYS A 216 1.64 -0.80 -13.99
N VAL A 217 1.68 0.33 -13.26
CA VAL A 217 0.69 1.40 -13.43
C VAL A 217 1.03 2.27 -14.64
N ASP A 218 2.30 2.36 -15.00
CA ASP A 218 2.79 3.11 -16.14
C ASP A 218 3.76 2.26 -16.97
N ALA A 219 3.28 1.08 -17.38
CA ALA A 219 4.08 0.12 -18.14
C ALA A 219 4.50 0.65 -19.52
N ASP A 220 3.64 1.48 -20.12
CA ASP A 220 3.88 2.10 -21.42
C ASP A 220 4.77 3.35 -21.33
N ARG A 221 5.04 3.82 -20.10
CA ARG A 221 5.83 5.02 -19.76
C ARG A 221 5.22 6.32 -20.26
N ASP A 222 3.94 6.39 -20.56
CA ASP A 222 3.35 7.56 -21.21
C ASP A 222 2.92 8.66 -20.21
N SER A 223 2.95 8.36 -18.90
CA SER A 223 2.56 9.30 -17.86
C SER A 223 3.71 10.18 -17.36
N ASN A 224 3.37 11.41 -16.96
CA ASN A 224 4.28 12.31 -16.24
C ASN A 224 4.29 11.97 -14.75
N ILE A 225 5.04 10.92 -14.39
CA ILE A 225 5.12 10.45 -13.00
C ILE A 225 5.94 11.43 -12.16
N PRO A 226 5.41 11.95 -11.02
CA PRO A 226 6.17 12.76 -10.08
C PRO A 226 7.10 11.87 -9.23
N LEU A 227 8.13 11.33 -9.87
CA LEU A 227 8.96 10.25 -9.34
C LEU A 227 9.63 10.63 -8.02
N ASP A 228 10.14 11.86 -7.91
CA ASP A 228 10.77 12.33 -6.68
C ASP A 228 9.82 12.37 -5.48
N SER A 229 8.56 12.75 -5.71
CA SER A 229 7.53 12.74 -4.66
C SER A 229 7.22 11.30 -4.24
N LEU A 230 7.10 10.38 -5.20
CA LEU A 230 6.81 8.97 -4.95
C LEU A 230 7.97 8.24 -4.27
N LEU A 231 9.22 8.62 -4.55
CA LEU A 231 10.39 7.98 -3.94
C LEU A 231 10.80 8.62 -2.61
N ARG A 232 10.23 9.76 -2.21
CA ARG A 232 10.56 10.46 -0.96
C ARG A 232 10.55 9.54 0.27
N PRO A 233 9.52 8.70 0.53
CA PRO A 233 9.53 7.83 1.71
C PRO A 233 10.68 6.79 1.71
N LEU A 234 11.16 6.38 0.54
CA LEU A 234 12.30 5.48 0.41
C LEU A 234 13.59 6.23 0.71
N LYS A 235 13.79 7.41 0.11
CA LYS A 235 14.95 8.27 0.37
C LYS A 235 15.09 8.62 1.86
N ASP A 236 13.98 9.04 2.49
CA ASP A 236 13.94 9.34 3.92
C ASP A 236 14.34 8.12 4.77
N LEU A 237 13.88 6.93 4.38
CA LEU A 237 14.22 5.68 5.06
C LEU A 237 15.69 5.28 4.87
N GLU A 238 16.29 5.55 3.71
CA GLU A 238 17.73 5.32 3.47
C GLU A 238 18.58 6.17 4.41
N ASP A 239 18.25 7.46 4.53
CA ASP A 239 19.05 8.44 5.27
C ASP A 239 18.91 8.28 6.78
N THR A 240 17.70 7.99 7.26
CA THR A 240 17.37 8.07 8.68
C THR A 240 17.33 6.71 9.39
N SER A 241 17.22 5.59 8.67
CA SER A 241 17.02 4.29 9.33
C SER A 241 18.27 3.80 10.07
N PRO A 242 18.16 3.47 11.37
CA PRO A 242 19.25 2.82 12.09
C PRO A 242 19.48 1.36 11.62
N ASN A 243 18.51 0.77 10.91
CA ASN A 243 18.58 -0.61 10.48
C ASN A 243 19.35 -0.76 9.16
N LYS A 244 20.58 -1.30 9.24
CA LYS A 244 21.44 -1.54 8.06
C LYS A 244 20.77 -2.42 6.99
N VAL A 245 19.96 -3.41 7.39
CA VAL A 245 19.25 -4.29 6.44
C VAL A 245 18.16 -3.52 5.71
N ALA A 246 17.43 -2.65 6.42
CA ALA A 246 16.43 -1.78 5.80
C ALA A 246 17.09 -0.86 4.76
N ARG A 247 18.18 -0.16 5.13
CA ARG A 247 18.94 0.68 4.20
C ARG A 247 19.45 -0.08 2.97
N GLY A 248 19.95 -1.30 3.16
CA GLY A 248 20.39 -2.15 2.05
C GLY A 248 19.27 -2.47 1.06
N LYS A 249 18.07 -2.80 1.55
CA LYS A 249 16.89 -3.04 0.70
C LYS A 249 16.38 -1.78 0.02
N VAL A 250 16.42 -0.64 0.69
CA VAL A 250 16.06 0.65 0.08
C VAL A 250 17.02 0.97 -1.07
N LYS A 251 18.33 0.78 -0.86
CA LYS A 251 19.33 0.99 -1.91
C LYS A 251 19.13 0.08 -3.11
N GLU A 252 18.75 -1.18 -2.88
CA GLU A 252 18.36 -2.12 -3.95
C GLU A 252 17.14 -1.59 -4.73
N ALA A 253 16.10 -1.14 -4.03
CA ALA A 253 14.90 -0.60 -4.67
C ALA A 253 15.18 0.72 -5.44
N LEU A 254 15.96 1.65 -4.88
CA LEU A 254 16.32 2.92 -5.52
C LEU A 254 17.32 2.77 -6.67
N GLY A 255 18.03 1.65 -6.70
CA GLY A 255 18.97 1.26 -7.75
C GLY A 255 18.37 0.36 -8.85
N ASP A 256 17.05 0.10 -8.82
CA ASP A 256 16.37 -0.66 -9.87
C ASP A 256 16.48 0.09 -11.21
N GLU A 257 16.99 -0.60 -12.24
CA GLU A 257 17.29 -0.01 -13.55
C GLU A 257 16.05 0.62 -14.21
N ARG A 258 14.85 0.08 -13.93
CA ARG A 258 13.57 0.60 -14.46
C ARG A 258 13.29 2.03 -14.03
N LEU A 259 13.85 2.47 -12.89
CA LEU A 259 13.69 3.85 -12.42
C LEU A 259 14.37 4.87 -13.32
N ASN A 260 15.38 4.46 -14.09
CA ASN A 260 16.09 5.36 -14.99
C ASN A 260 15.23 5.76 -16.19
N ASP A 261 14.28 4.91 -16.61
CA ASP A 261 13.36 5.22 -17.71
C ASP A 261 12.53 6.47 -17.42
N TRP A 262 12.09 6.64 -16.17
CA TRP A 262 11.35 7.84 -15.74
C TRP A 262 12.27 9.04 -15.52
N ARG A 263 13.44 8.84 -14.90
CA ARG A 263 14.40 9.94 -14.67
C ARG A 263 14.85 10.62 -15.97
N ASN A 264 15.12 9.82 -17.00
CA ASN A 264 15.59 10.35 -18.28
C ASN A 264 14.49 11.12 -19.04
N LYS A 265 13.21 10.83 -18.77
CA LYS A 265 12.10 11.59 -19.37
C LYS A 265 11.99 12.99 -18.79
N ASP A 266 12.14 13.12 -17.47
CA ASP A 266 12.16 14.42 -16.79
C ASP A 266 13.29 15.32 -17.35
N ASP A 267 14.48 14.76 -17.60
CA ASP A 267 15.62 15.51 -18.17
C ASP A 267 15.43 15.89 -19.65
N SER A 268 14.66 15.11 -20.43
CA SER A 268 14.41 15.39 -21.86
C SER A 268 13.29 16.40 -22.13
N GLY A 269 12.53 16.79 -21.10
CA GLY A 269 11.41 17.74 -21.20
C GLY A 269 11.79 19.22 -21.27
N ASP A 270 13.06 19.56 -21.03
CA ASP A 270 13.55 20.95 -20.96
C ASP A 270 14.23 21.47 -22.26
N GLU A 271 14.29 20.68 -23.34
CA GLU A 271 14.93 21.08 -24.61
C GLU A 271 13.94 21.52 -25.73
N GLU A 272 12.77 22.07 -25.41
CA GLU A 272 11.94 22.77 -26.41
C GLU A 272 11.48 24.15 -25.91
N HIS A 273 12.38 25.15 -25.97
CA HIS A 273 12.07 26.50 -26.45
C HIS A 273 13.35 27.35 -26.54
N GLY A 274 14.06 27.23 -27.67
CA GLY A 274 15.23 28.07 -27.92
C GLY A 274 15.71 28.03 -29.36
N HIS A 275 14.96 28.63 -30.30
CA HIS A 275 15.51 29.51 -31.35
C HIS A 275 14.40 30.00 -32.29
N GLY A 276 14.30 31.33 -32.46
CA GLY A 276 13.45 31.94 -33.47
C GLY A 276 13.31 33.47 -33.37
N GLU A 277 14.30 34.18 -32.84
CA GLU A 277 14.44 35.62 -33.15
C GLU A 277 15.30 35.75 -34.41
N GLU A 278 14.67 36.07 -35.54
CA GLU A 278 15.31 36.85 -36.59
C GLU A 278 14.43 38.07 -36.87
N ASP A 279 14.91 39.18 -36.30
CA ASP A 279 14.44 40.54 -36.47
C ASP A 279 14.88 41.05 -37.86
N SER A 280 13.94 41.52 -38.67
CA SER A 280 14.25 42.28 -39.89
C SER A 280 13.07 43.17 -40.26
N SER A 281 12.84 44.20 -39.46
CA SER A 281 12.08 45.38 -39.89
C SER A 281 13.00 46.31 -40.71
N ASP A 282 12.92 46.23 -42.04
CA ASP A 282 13.49 47.25 -42.93
C ASP A 282 12.66 48.54 -42.86
N GLU A 283 13.11 49.45 -42.00
CA GLU A 283 12.64 50.82 -41.86
C GLU A 283 13.12 51.67 -43.04
N TRP A 284 12.24 51.87 -44.02
CA TRP A 284 12.41 52.79 -45.14
C TRP A 284 12.28 54.25 -44.68
N GLY A 285 13.39 55.01 -44.68
CA GLY A 285 13.42 56.43 -44.31
C GLY A 285 14.39 57.29 -45.12
N GLY A 286 13.87 57.94 -46.17
CA GLY A 286 14.16 59.30 -46.64
C GLY A 286 15.61 59.80 -46.83
N LEU A 287 16.01 60.01 -48.09
CA LEU A 287 17.01 61.01 -48.47
C LEU A 287 16.30 62.33 -48.80
N SER A 288 16.70 63.40 -48.12
CA SER A 288 16.31 64.79 -48.40
C SER A 288 17.19 65.41 -49.49
N ASP A 289 16.57 66.26 -50.31
CA ASP A 289 17.04 67.16 -51.38
C ASP A 289 18.54 67.53 -51.45
#